data_AF-A0A163LH26-F1
#
_entry.id   AF-A0A163LH26-F1
#
_cell.length_a   1.000
_cell.length_b   1.000
_cell.length_c   1.000
_cell.angle_alpha   90.00
_cell.angle_beta   90.00
_cell.angle_gamma   90.00
#
_symmetry.space_group_name_H-M   'P 1'
#
loop_
_entity.id
_entity.type
_entity.pdbx_description
1 polymer ?
#
loop_
_entity_poly.entity_id
_entity_poly.type
_entity_poly.pdbx_seq_one_letter_code
_entity_poly.pdbx_strand_id
1 'polypeptide(L)'
;MSIWSDTPRISGPPDTQDIGVILGYVKDLANTVAKMAKDLEFLVNGNLDANNIRAQSIETKNLKSDSVTTDKLQAGAVTADKITVNELSAITANLGHIISGLIESIAIYGSYISTNRYGYPKVEMSDTDDMIGAYKNANNAIKIYSPVERLSPIVLFTANGINSFLFYDPADNTFSITSNYANIDISTQNDIQLYANSVRLSGWNSLWSNGESKTLKQELDALDQRLRKLGG
;
A
#
# COMPACT_ATOMS: atom_id res chain seq x y z
N MET A 1 -41.88 33.83 11.71
CA MET A 1 -42.75 34.72 10.91
C MET A 1 -44.05 33.98 10.67
N SER A 2 -45.20 34.58 10.97
CA SER A 2 -46.50 33.93 10.78
C SER A 2 -46.69 33.62 9.30
N ILE A 3 -46.91 32.35 8.97
CA ILE A 3 -47.24 31.84 7.62
C ILE A 3 -48.50 32.50 7.02
N TRP A 4 -49.21 33.30 7.80
CA TRP A 4 -50.55 33.82 7.52
C TRP A 4 -50.62 35.35 7.29
N SER A 5 -49.51 36.04 6.99
CA SER A 5 -49.59 37.50 6.75
C SER A 5 -50.36 37.84 5.47
N ASP A 6 -50.26 36.99 4.43
CA ASP A 6 -50.83 37.22 3.09
C ASP A 6 -51.97 36.24 2.73
N THR A 7 -52.49 35.49 3.71
CA THR A 7 -53.56 34.52 3.46
C THR A 7 -54.90 35.22 3.24
N PRO A 8 -55.79 34.67 2.38
CA PRO A 8 -57.13 35.21 2.17
C PRO A 8 -57.84 35.47 3.52
N ARG A 9 -58.17 36.73 3.81
CA ARG A 9 -58.83 37.13 5.06
C ARG A 9 -60.32 37.28 4.84
N ILE A 10 -61.11 36.75 5.77
CA ILE A 10 -62.54 37.01 5.83
C ILE A 10 -62.73 38.42 6.39
N SER A 11 -63.35 39.31 5.62
CA SER A 11 -63.77 40.62 6.13
C SER A 11 -64.90 40.47 7.15
N GLY A 12 -65.05 41.43 8.05
CA GLY A 12 -66.18 41.45 8.98
C GLY A 12 -67.52 41.53 8.22
N PRO A 13 -68.62 41.03 8.80
CA PRO A 13 -69.93 41.10 8.17
C PRO A 13 -70.32 42.57 7.92
N PRO A 14 -70.92 42.90 6.77
CA PRO A 14 -71.29 44.26 6.43
C PRO A 14 -72.46 44.72 7.33
N ASP A 15 -72.37 45.93 7.86
CA ASP A 15 -73.43 46.55 8.66
C ASP A 15 -74.46 47.23 7.74
N THR A 16 -75.31 46.42 7.13
CA THR A 16 -76.36 46.86 6.19
C THR A 16 -77.50 45.86 6.13
N GLN A 17 -78.70 46.33 5.79
CA GLN A 17 -79.84 45.47 5.45
C GLN A 17 -79.99 45.25 3.94
N ASP A 18 -79.10 45.82 3.13
CA ASP A 18 -79.09 45.61 1.68
C ASP A 18 -78.75 44.15 1.37
N ILE A 19 -79.77 43.41 0.92
CA ILE A 19 -79.68 41.99 0.57
C ILE A 19 -78.63 41.76 -0.53
N GLY A 20 -78.43 42.72 -1.43
CA GLY A 20 -77.41 42.64 -2.48
C GLY A 20 -75.99 42.67 -1.92
N VAL A 21 -75.74 43.53 -0.92
CA VAL A 21 -74.44 43.63 -0.23
C VAL A 21 -74.18 42.39 0.63
N ILE A 22 -75.20 41.91 1.36
CA ILE A 22 -75.10 40.68 2.15
C ILE A 22 -74.80 39.48 1.24
N LEU A 23 -75.49 39.37 0.10
CA LEU A 23 -75.26 38.29 -0.87
C LEU A 23 -73.85 38.34 -1.48
N GLY A 24 -73.33 39.54 -1.77
CA GLY A 24 -71.94 39.74 -2.22
C GLY A 24 -70.93 39.24 -1.18
N TYR A 25 -71.11 39.65 0.07
CA TYR A 25 -70.27 39.21 1.19
C TYR A 25 -70.24 37.69 1.37
N VAL A 26 -71.40 37.03 1.31
CA VAL A 26 -71.51 35.57 1.44
C VAL A 26 -70.77 34.86 0.29
N LYS A 27 -70.80 35.40 -0.93
CA LYS A 27 -70.05 34.85 -2.06
C LYS A 27 -68.54 34.98 -1.87
N ASP A 28 -68.08 36.13 -1.39
CA ASP A 28 -66.66 36.36 -1.12
C ASP A 28 -66.14 35.47 0.01
N LEU A 29 -66.96 35.26 1.04
CA LEU A 29 -66.68 34.31 2.12
C LEU A 29 -66.53 32.88 1.57
N ALA A 30 -67.49 32.42 0.77
CA ALA A 30 -67.45 31.09 0.17
C ALA A 30 -66.20 30.90 -0.72
N ASN A 31 -65.84 31.91 -1.51
CA ASN A 31 -64.64 31.89 -2.35
C ASN A 31 -63.34 31.84 -1.53
N THR A 32 -63.28 32.59 -0.43
CA THR A 32 -62.12 32.63 0.48
C THR A 32 -61.93 31.28 1.17
N VAL A 33 -63.01 30.70 1.70
CA VAL A 33 -63.00 29.37 2.31
C VAL A 33 -62.60 28.29 1.30
N ALA A 34 -63.08 28.35 0.07
CA ALA A 34 -62.70 27.41 -0.99
C ALA A 34 -61.20 27.46 -1.31
N LYS A 35 -60.58 28.66 -1.34
CA LYS A 35 -59.13 28.81 -1.53
C LYS A 35 -58.34 28.23 -0.35
N MET A 36 -58.72 28.57 0.88
CA MET A 36 -58.06 28.02 2.08
C MET A 36 -58.18 26.50 2.15
N ALA A 37 -59.37 25.94 1.85
CA ALA A 37 -59.59 24.50 1.82
C ALA A 37 -58.70 23.80 0.80
N LYS A 38 -58.52 24.40 -0.39
CA LYS A 38 -57.63 23.89 -1.43
C LYS A 38 -56.16 23.90 -1.01
N ASP A 39 -55.70 24.96 -0.35
CA ASP A 39 -54.31 25.05 0.15
C ASP A 39 -54.07 24.03 1.27
N LEU A 40 -55.04 23.83 2.17
CA LEU A 40 -55.03 22.80 3.20
C LEU A 40 -55.00 21.39 2.58
N GLU A 41 -55.87 21.12 1.62
CA GLU A 41 -55.94 19.85 0.89
C GLU A 41 -54.61 19.53 0.20
N PHE A 42 -53.99 20.55 -0.42
CA PHE A 42 -52.67 20.42 -1.02
C PHE A 42 -51.59 20.07 0.02
N LEU A 43 -51.63 20.68 1.20
CA LEU A 43 -50.66 20.42 2.27
C LEU A 43 -50.82 19.03 2.90
N VAL A 44 -52.07 18.55 3.11
CA VAL A 44 -52.35 17.32 3.85
C VAL A 44 -52.35 16.05 3.00
N ASN A 45 -52.55 16.14 1.68
CA ASN A 45 -52.52 14.99 0.77
C ASN A 45 -51.11 14.55 0.36
N GLY A 46 -50.07 14.96 1.10
CA GLY A 46 -48.68 14.60 0.79
C GLY A 46 -48.14 15.23 -0.50
N ASN A 47 -48.88 16.16 -1.11
CA ASN A 47 -48.51 16.88 -2.34
C ASN A 47 -47.46 17.99 -2.12
N LEU A 48 -46.73 17.94 -1.01
CA LEU A 48 -45.42 18.59 -0.88
C LEU A 48 -44.44 17.87 -1.82
N ASP A 49 -44.67 18.04 -3.11
CA ASP A 49 -43.79 17.67 -4.20
C ASP A 49 -42.42 18.32 -3.94
N ALA A 50 -41.34 17.58 -4.21
CA ALA A 50 -39.98 18.10 -4.14
C ALA A 50 -39.81 19.38 -4.95
N ASN A 51 -40.62 19.59 -6.00
CA ASN A 51 -40.66 20.82 -6.80
C ASN A 51 -41.07 22.08 -6.00
N ASN A 52 -41.79 21.91 -4.88
CA ASN A 52 -42.19 23.00 -3.99
C ASN A 52 -41.21 23.21 -2.82
N ILE A 53 -40.16 22.40 -2.74
CA ILE A 53 -39.09 22.57 -1.75
C ILE A 53 -38.04 23.50 -2.34
N ARG A 54 -37.89 24.69 -1.75
CA ARG A 54 -36.84 25.63 -2.15
C ARG A 54 -35.47 24.96 -2.02
N ALA A 55 -34.58 25.17 -2.98
CA ALA A 55 -33.21 24.65 -2.91
C ALA A 55 -32.56 25.01 -1.57
N GLN A 56 -31.89 24.03 -0.94
CA GLN A 56 -31.19 24.17 0.35
C GLN A 56 -32.07 24.55 1.55
N SER A 57 -33.40 24.45 1.46
CA SER A 57 -34.30 24.81 2.58
C SER A 57 -34.44 23.73 3.67
N ILE A 58 -33.94 22.51 3.41
CA ILE A 58 -33.92 21.42 4.39
C ILE A 58 -32.65 21.54 5.23
N GLU A 59 -32.80 21.90 6.50
CA GLU A 59 -31.73 21.90 7.49
C GLU A 59 -31.72 20.59 8.29
N THR A 60 -30.65 20.32 9.04
CA THR A 60 -30.54 19.13 9.90
C THR A 60 -31.69 19.01 10.90
N LYS A 61 -32.21 20.12 11.43
CA LYS A 61 -33.36 20.12 12.37
C LYS A 61 -34.67 19.59 11.76
N ASN A 62 -34.76 19.54 10.42
CA ASN A 62 -35.92 19.01 9.70
C ASN A 62 -35.83 17.48 9.52
N LEU A 63 -34.66 16.87 9.71
CA LEU A 63 -34.44 15.44 9.57
C LEU A 63 -34.63 14.76 10.93
N LYS A 64 -35.56 13.80 11.00
CA LYS A 64 -35.69 12.92 12.17
C LYS A 64 -34.58 11.88 12.17
N SER A 65 -34.29 11.28 13.33
CA SER A 65 -33.42 10.10 13.40
C SER A 65 -33.89 9.05 12.39
N ASP A 66 -32.94 8.42 11.71
CA ASP A 66 -33.18 7.32 10.76
C ASP A 66 -34.07 7.71 9.55
N SER A 67 -34.30 9.01 9.30
CA SER A 67 -35.06 9.43 8.12
C SER A 67 -34.30 9.23 6.80
N VAL A 68 -32.98 9.11 6.87
CA VAL A 68 -32.10 8.79 5.74
C VAL A 68 -31.33 7.50 6.08
N THR A 69 -31.93 6.36 5.75
CA THR A 69 -31.28 5.05 5.85
C THR A 69 -30.55 4.69 4.55
N THR A 70 -29.75 3.62 4.58
CA THR A 70 -29.09 3.09 3.38
C THR A 70 -30.06 2.73 2.26
N ASP A 71 -31.26 2.24 2.59
CA ASP A 71 -32.30 1.90 1.60
C ASP A 71 -32.88 3.12 0.87
N LYS A 72 -32.67 4.32 1.42
CA LYS A 72 -33.06 5.59 0.81
C LYS A 72 -31.96 6.18 -0.07
N LEU A 73 -30.76 5.60 -0.05
CA LEU A 73 -29.65 6.02 -0.89
C LEU A 73 -29.67 5.21 -2.18
N GLN A 74 -29.68 5.89 -3.32
CA GLN A 74 -29.46 5.22 -4.60
C GLN A 74 -28.06 4.57 -4.61
N ALA A 75 -27.91 3.44 -5.31
CA ALA A 75 -26.61 2.82 -5.49
C ALA A 75 -25.62 3.81 -6.12
N GLY A 76 -24.45 3.98 -5.50
CA GLY A 76 -23.45 4.97 -5.93
C GLY A 76 -23.75 6.42 -5.52
N ALA A 77 -24.80 6.69 -4.72
CA ALA A 77 -25.07 8.04 -4.22
C ALA A 77 -23.93 8.58 -3.35
N VAL A 78 -23.26 7.71 -2.61
CA VAL A 78 -22.07 8.01 -1.82
C VAL A 78 -20.87 7.32 -2.48
N THR A 79 -19.99 8.12 -3.09
CA THR A 79 -18.74 7.66 -3.72
C THR A 79 -17.54 8.12 -2.87
N ALA A 80 -16.36 7.56 -3.13
CA ALA A 80 -15.13 7.96 -2.44
C ALA A 80 -14.89 9.48 -2.51
N ASP A 81 -15.13 10.10 -3.68
CA ASP A 81 -14.95 11.56 -3.88
C ASP A 81 -15.89 12.43 -3.02
N LYS A 82 -16.97 11.85 -2.48
CA LYS A 82 -17.93 12.55 -1.61
C LYS A 82 -17.63 12.36 -0.12
N ILE A 83 -16.65 11.54 0.23
CA ILE A 83 -16.28 11.26 1.62
C ILE A 83 -14.89 11.83 1.88
N THR A 84 -14.79 12.71 2.87
CA THR A 84 -13.50 13.07 3.48
C THR A 84 -13.37 12.30 4.79
N VAL A 85 -12.36 11.45 4.88
CA VAL A 85 -12.04 10.67 6.09
C VAL A 85 -10.72 11.18 6.65
N ASN A 86 -10.74 11.71 7.87
CA ASN A 86 -9.51 12.13 8.56
C ASN A 86 -8.80 10.93 9.20
N GLU A 87 -9.57 9.99 9.74
CA GLU A 87 -9.08 8.77 10.37
C GLU A 87 -10.06 7.63 10.10
N LEU A 88 -9.53 6.48 9.70
CA LEU A 88 -10.31 5.25 9.56
C LEU A 88 -9.87 4.24 10.64
N SER A 89 -10.52 4.31 11.79
CA SER A 89 -10.38 3.32 12.86
C SER A 89 -11.31 2.13 12.60
N ALA A 90 -10.81 1.11 11.90
CA ALA A 90 -11.57 -0.10 11.54
C ALA A 90 -10.86 -1.37 12.02
N ILE A 91 -11.62 -2.36 12.53
CA ILE A 91 -11.09 -3.69 12.90
C ILE A 91 -10.63 -4.45 11.65
N THR A 92 -11.38 -4.31 10.55
CA THR A 92 -11.08 -4.91 9.26
C THR A 92 -11.40 -3.93 8.14
N ALA A 93 -10.46 -3.73 7.21
CA ALA A 93 -10.69 -2.97 5.98
C ALA A 93 -9.96 -3.65 4.81
N ASN A 94 -10.61 -3.73 3.64
CA ASN A 94 -9.96 -4.08 2.39
C ASN A 94 -9.64 -2.77 1.65
N LEU A 95 -8.38 -2.32 1.76
CA LEU A 95 -7.95 -1.00 1.30
C LEU A 95 -7.52 -0.96 -0.18
N GLY A 96 -7.58 -2.06 -0.92
CA GLY A 96 -7.22 -2.09 -2.34
C GLY A 96 -5.85 -1.47 -2.62
N HIS A 97 -5.80 -0.47 -3.51
CA HIS A 97 -4.57 0.28 -3.80
C HIS A 97 -4.42 1.48 -2.87
N ILE A 98 -3.37 1.45 -2.04
CA ILE A 98 -3.04 2.52 -1.10
C ILE A 98 -1.95 3.39 -1.73
N ILE A 99 -2.24 4.67 -1.96
CA ILE A 99 -1.24 5.68 -2.26
C ILE A 99 -0.95 6.40 -0.94
N SER A 100 0.05 5.93 -0.20
CA SER A 100 0.47 6.52 1.07
C SER A 100 1.95 6.90 1.04
N GLY A 101 2.33 7.90 1.84
CA GLY A 101 3.74 8.22 2.10
C GLY A 101 4.39 7.26 3.09
N LEU A 102 3.65 6.83 4.13
CA LEU A 102 4.12 5.93 5.18
C LEU A 102 3.08 4.83 5.42
N ILE A 103 3.54 3.58 5.54
CA ILE A 103 2.72 2.44 5.93
C ILE A 103 3.37 1.82 7.17
N GLU A 104 2.72 1.99 8.32
CA GLU A 104 3.10 1.30 9.57
C GLU A 104 2.14 0.13 9.76
N SER A 105 2.68 -1.09 9.77
CA SER A 105 1.89 -2.31 9.95
C SER A 105 2.57 -3.22 10.97
N ILE A 106 1.77 -3.94 11.78
CA ILE A 106 2.28 -4.96 12.71
C ILE A 106 2.81 -6.18 11.95
N ALA A 107 2.09 -6.60 10.92
CA ALA A 107 2.45 -7.74 10.09
C ALA A 107 1.90 -7.58 8.67
N ILE A 108 2.66 -8.07 7.69
CA ILE A 108 2.27 -8.10 6.29
C ILE A 108 2.52 -9.55 5.81
N TYR A 109 1.46 -10.26 5.43
CA TYR A 109 1.54 -11.65 4.97
C TYR A 109 1.31 -11.75 3.45
N GLY A 110 2.02 -12.66 2.78
CA GLY A 110 1.85 -12.96 1.35
C GLY A 110 2.02 -11.76 0.42
N SER A 111 2.83 -10.77 0.79
CA SER A 111 2.95 -9.52 0.06
C SER A 111 4.31 -9.39 -0.62
N TYR A 112 4.28 -9.07 -1.91
CA TYR A 112 5.44 -8.56 -2.62
C TYR A 112 5.62 -7.08 -2.27
N ILE A 113 6.69 -6.78 -1.54
CA ILE A 113 7.05 -5.41 -1.15
C ILE A 113 8.21 -4.99 -2.04
N SER A 114 8.07 -3.91 -2.81
CA SER A 114 9.17 -3.37 -3.62
C SER A 114 9.20 -1.84 -3.58
N THR A 115 10.40 -1.26 -3.50
CA THR A 115 10.59 0.20 -3.54
C THR A 115 10.36 0.80 -4.93
N ASN A 116 10.36 -0.02 -5.99
CA ASN A 116 10.07 0.43 -7.36
C ASN A 116 9.38 -0.69 -8.16
N ARG A 117 8.20 -0.38 -8.72
CA ARG A 117 7.35 -1.37 -9.41
C ARG A 117 7.85 -1.76 -10.79
N TYR A 118 8.47 -0.83 -11.54
CA TYR A 118 8.75 -1.02 -12.96
C TYR A 118 10.21 -0.75 -13.34
N GLY A 119 11.05 -0.37 -12.39
CA GLY A 119 12.42 0.05 -12.68
C GLY A 119 13.43 -0.36 -11.62
N TYR A 120 14.63 0.20 -11.81
CA TYR A 120 15.77 0.03 -10.94
C TYR A 120 16.34 1.41 -10.56
N PRO A 121 17.00 1.56 -9.40
CA PRO A 121 17.22 0.53 -8.40
C PRO A 121 15.95 0.14 -7.63
N LYS A 122 15.89 -1.09 -7.12
CA LYS A 122 14.81 -1.56 -6.25
C LYS A 122 15.34 -2.45 -5.14
N VAL A 123 14.68 -2.43 -3.99
CA VAL A 123 14.77 -3.47 -2.97
C VAL A 123 13.41 -4.13 -2.88
N GLU A 124 13.38 -5.45 -2.81
CA GLU A 124 12.15 -6.23 -2.71
C GLU A 124 12.22 -7.34 -1.66
N MET A 125 11.04 -7.70 -1.16
CA MET A 125 10.77 -8.90 -0.37
C MET A 125 9.64 -9.66 -1.06
N SER A 126 9.83 -10.94 -1.31
CA SER A 126 8.88 -11.81 -2.01
C SER A 126 8.84 -13.18 -1.34
N ASP A 127 7.68 -13.83 -1.40
CA ASP A 127 7.51 -15.23 -1.00
C ASP A 127 7.61 -16.20 -2.18
N THR A 128 7.67 -15.70 -3.42
CA THR A 128 7.70 -16.55 -4.63
C THR A 128 9.02 -16.54 -5.39
N ASP A 129 9.83 -15.49 -5.28
CA ASP A 129 11.08 -15.34 -6.04
C ASP A 129 12.28 -15.20 -5.10
N ASP A 130 12.54 -13.98 -4.61
CA ASP A 130 13.56 -13.71 -3.60
C ASP A 130 12.94 -13.49 -2.24
N MET A 131 13.51 -14.14 -1.22
CA MET A 131 13.18 -13.76 0.16
C MET A 131 13.54 -12.28 0.38
N ILE A 132 14.71 -11.86 -0.09
CA ILE A 132 15.13 -10.44 -0.15
C ILE A 132 15.98 -10.23 -1.41
N GLY A 133 15.68 -9.21 -2.21
CA GLY A 133 16.48 -8.83 -3.38
C GLY A 133 16.79 -7.34 -3.40
N ALA A 134 18.04 -6.97 -3.67
CA ALA A 134 18.47 -5.58 -3.85
C ALA A 134 19.16 -5.43 -5.21
N TYR A 135 18.63 -4.56 -6.06
CA TYR A 135 18.98 -4.49 -7.48
C TYR A 135 19.39 -3.07 -7.86
N LYS A 136 20.57 -2.93 -8.45
CA LYS A 136 20.97 -1.72 -9.17
C LYS A 136 20.46 -1.73 -10.61
N ASN A 137 20.50 -2.89 -11.25
CA ASN A 137 19.95 -3.20 -12.56
C ASN A 137 19.88 -4.73 -12.74
N ALA A 138 19.45 -5.21 -13.90
CA ALA A 138 19.29 -6.65 -14.18
C ALA A 138 20.57 -7.49 -14.01
N ASN A 139 21.76 -6.88 -14.15
CA ASN A 139 23.06 -7.57 -14.10
C ASN A 139 23.87 -7.23 -12.84
N ASN A 140 23.28 -6.49 -11.89
CA ASN A 140 23.97 -6.03 -10.68
C ASN A 140 23.00 -6.07 -9.50
N ALA A 141 23.16 -7.07 -8.62
CA ALA A 141 22.23 -7.33 -7.53
C ALA A 141 22.90 -8.05 -6.35
N ILE A 142 22.24 -7.98 -5.20
CA ILE A 142 22.46 -8.87 -4.06
C ILE A 142 21.12 -9.52 -3.75
N LYS A 143 21.09 -10.85 -3.68
CA LYS A 143 19.87 -11.62 -3.46
C LYS A 143 20.06 -12.59 -2.30
N ILE A 144 19.03 -12.73 -1.47
CA ILE A 144 18.85 -13.85 -0.54
C ILE A 144 17.64 -14.61 -1.05
N TYR A 145 17.88 -15.84 -1.50
CA TYR A 145 16.84 -16.63 -2.16
C TYR A 145 17.07 -18.12 -1.93
N SER A 146 16.08 -18.90 -2.33
CA SER A 146 16.02 -20.35 -2.15
C SER A 146 15.96 -21.04 -3.51
N PRO A 147 17.11 -21.25 -4.21
CA PRO A 147 17.11 -21.86 -5.53
C PRO A 147 16.55 -23.28 -5.55
N VAL A 148 16.82 -24.04 -4.49
CA VAL A 148 16.33 -25.40 -4.23
C VAL A 148 16.39 -25.65 -2.72
N GLU A 149 15.51 -26.52 -2.18
CA GLU A 149 15.47 -26.80 -0.73
C GLU A 149 16.82 -27.16 -0.11
N ARG A 150 17.67 -27.88 -0.86
CA ARG A 150 19.00 -28.30 -0.38
C ARG A 150 19.95 -27.12 -0.12
N LEU A 151 19.93 -26.12 -0.98
CA LEU A 151 20.85 -24.99 -0.96
C LEU A 151 20.05 -23.75 -0.59
N SER A 152 19.47 -23.75 0.60
CA SER A 152 18.61 -22.68 1.09
C SER A 152 18.96 -22.31 2.53
N PRO A 153 19.12 -21.01 2.85
CA PRO A 153 19.20 -19.86 1.93
C PRO A 153 20.60 -19.73 1.28
N ILE A 154 20.67 -19.06 0.12
CA ILE A 154 21.93 -18.58 -0.48
C ILE A 154 21.95 -17.06 -0.50
N VAL A 155 23.11 -16.47 -0.22
CA VAL A 155 23.40 -15.08 -0.61
C VAL A 155 24.13 -15.09 -1.95
N LEU A 156 23.53 -14.45 -2.95
CA LEU A 156 24.07 -14.28 -4.28
C LEU A 156 24.49 -12.82 -4.48
N PHE A 157 25.73 -12.62 -4.92
CA PHE A 157 26.23 -11.35 -5.42
C PHE A 157 26.38 -11.45 -6.93
N THR A 158 25.71 -10.57 -7.65
CA THR A 158 25.80 -10.46 -9.11
C THR A 158 26.41 -9.12 -9.48
N ALA A 159 27.47 -9.13 -10.29
CA ALA A 159 28.08 -7.93 -10.86
C ALA A 159 28.45 -8.17 -12.32
N ASN A 160 27.98 -7.30 -13.23
CA ASN A 160 28.12 -7.49 -14.67
C ASN A 160 27.70 -8.89 -15.16
N GLY A 161 26.69 -9.49 -14.51
CA GLY A 161 26.20 -10.85 -14.82
C GLY A 161 27.05 -11.99 -14.28
N ILE A 162 28.17 -11.70 -13.58
CA ILE A 162 28.99 -12.72 -12.91
C ILE A 162 28.45 -12.93 -11.50
N ASN A 163 28.28 -14.20 -11.12
CA ASN A 163 27.72 -14.60 -9.84
C ASN A 163 28.80 -15.13 -8.87
N SER A 164 28.70 -14.68 -7.63
CA SER A 164 29.41 -15.23 -6.46
C SER A 164 28.40 -15.60 -5.39
N PHE A 165 28.67 -16.66 -4.64
CA PHE A 165 27.72 -17.29 -3.74
C PHE A 165 28.30 -17.48 -2.35
N LEU A 166 27.44 -17.35 -1.35
CA LEU A 166 27.68 -17.72 0.03
C LEU A 166 26.55 -18.65 0.49
N PHE A 167 26.89 -19.89 0.81
CA PHE A 167 25.89 -20.88 1.22
C PHE A 167 26.49 -22.00 2.05
N TYR A 168 25.63 -22.73 2.74
CA TYR A 168 25.95 -23.98 3.41
C TYR A 168 25.26 -25.14 2.68
N ASP A 169 26.01 -26.16 2.27
CA ASP A 169 25.45 -27.39 1.73
C ASP A 169 25.35 -28.45 2.85
N PRO A 170 24.14 -28.83 3.28
CA PRO A 170 23.96 -29.81 4.34
C PRO A 170 24.34 -31.24 3.92
N ALA A 171 24.40 -31.55 2.62
CA ALA A 171 24.79 -32.88 2.15
C ALA A 171 26.29 -33.14 2.36
N ASP A 172 27.10 -32.11 2.12
CA ASP A 172 28.55 -32.15 2.27
C ASP A 172 29.02 -31.55 3.60
N ASN A 173 28.10 -31.07 4.45
CA ASN A 173 28.36 -30.34 5.69
C ASN A 173 29.42 -29.23 5.48
N THR A 174 29.28 -28.46 4.40
CA THR A 174 30.31 -27.53 3.93
C THR A 174 29.73 -26.13 3.76
N PHE A 175 30.33 -25.15 4.44
CA PHE A 175 30.11 -23.75 4.16
C PHE A 175 31.04 -23.28 3.04
N SER A 176 30.48 -22.67 2.01
CA SER A 176 31.20 -22.30 0.79
C SER A 176 31.13 -20.80 0.53
N ILE A 177 32.29 -20.24 0.20
CA ILE A 177 32.43 -18.95 -0.49
C ILE A 177 32.98 -19.29 -1.87
N THR A 178 32.20 -19.07 -2.93
CA THR A 178 32.58 -19.52 -4.28
C THR A 178 32.12 -18.54 -5.35
N SER A 179 32.72 -18.60 -6.54
CA SER A 179 32.27 -17.86 -7.72
C SER A 179 32.57 -18.67 -8.98
N ASN A 180 31.84 -18.40 -10.06
CA ASN A 180 32.06 -19.12 -11.33
C ASN A 180 33.21 -18.54 -12.17
N TYR A 181 33.46 -17.23 -12.07
CA TYR A 181 34.39 -16.52 -12.96
C TYR A 181 35.13 -15.34 -12.30
N ALA A 182 35.03 -15.20 -10.98
CA ALA A 182 35.66 -14.12 -10.22
C ALA A 182 36.70 -14.66 -9.23
N ASN A 183 37.74 -13.87 -9.01
CA ASN A 183 38.67 -14.16 -7.92
C ASN A 183 37.99 -13.90 -6.57
N ILE A 184 38.26 -14.74 -5.58
CA ILE A 184 37.94 -14.47 -4.19
C ILE A 184 39.19 -13.84 -3.58
N ASP A 185 39.13 -12.54 -3.32
CA ASP A 185 40.19 -11.81 -2.64
C ASP A 185 39.86 -11.69 -1.14
N ILE A 186 40.75 -12.21 -0.29
CA ILE A 186 40.65 -12.13 1.17
C ILE A 186 41.92 -11.41 1.63
N SER A 187 41.76 -10.17 2.04
CA SER A 187 42.87 -9.28 2.36
C SER A 187 42.60 -8.49 3.63
N THR A 188 43.62 -8.34 4.46
CA THR A 188 43.62 -7.55 5.70
C THR A 188 45.02 -6.95 5.89
N GLN A 189 45.13 -5.87 6.66
CA GLN A 189 46.42 -5.25 6.98
C GLN A 189 47.24 -6.05 8.01
N ASN A 190 46.63 -7.04 8.65
CA ASN A 190 47.23 -7.86 9.70
C ASN A 190 47.18 -9.34 9.28
N ASP A 191 46.91 -10.26 10.20
CA ASP A 191 46.89 -11.69 9.90
C ASP A 191 45.56 -12.21 9.35
N ILE A 192 45.64 -13.17 8.43
CA ILE A 192 44.55 -14.10 8.11
C ILE A 192 44.79 -15.38 8.91
N GLN A 193 43.92 -15.66 9.89
CA GLN A 193 44.05 -16.84 10.76
C GLN A 193 43.13 -17.97 10.30
N LEU A 194 43.66 -19.19 10.20
CA LEU A 194 42.93 -20.39 9.78
C LEU A 194 43.09 -21.50 10.83
N TYR A 195 42.08 -21.64 11.70
CA TYR A 195 42.05 -22.68 12.73
C TYR A 195 41.25 -23.88 12.23
N ALA A 196 41.94 -24.90 11.72
CA ALA A 196 41.33 -26.13 11.24
C ALA A 196 42.27 -27.32 11.46
N ASN A 197 41.72 -28.54 11.55
CA ASN A 197 42.51 -29.76 11.61
C ASN A 197 43.39 -29.95 10.35
N SER A 198 42.94 -29.43 9.21
CA SER A 198 43.69 -29.43 7.96
C SER A 198 43.28 -28.26 7.06
N VAL A 199 44.25 -27.68 6.35
CA VAL A 199 44.01 -26.74 5.25
C VAL A 199 44.32 -27.45 3.93
N ARG A 200 43.38 -27.46 2.99
CA ARG A 200 43.50 -28.15 1.70
C ARG A 200 43.74 -27.14 0.59
N LEU A 201 44.69 -27.46 -0.28
CA LEU A 201 45.08 -26.67 -1.44
C LEU A 201 45.23 -27.61 -2.63
N SER A 202 45.01 -27.12 -3.85
CA SER A 202 45.18 -27.94 -5.07
C SER A 202 46.63 -28.41 -5.26
N GLY A 203 47.59 -27.74 -4.63
CA GLY A 203 48.99 -28.13 -4.56
C GLY A 203 49.88 -26.94 -4.18
N TRP A 204 51.17 -27.18 -3.90
CA TRP A 204 52.09 -26.11 -3.48
C TRP A 204 52.37 -25.05 -4.56
N ASN A 205 51.99 -25.31 -5.81
CA ASN A 205 51.98 -24.31 -6.88
C ASN A 205 50.90 -23.23 -6.69
N SER A 206 49.88 -23.48 -5.86
CA SER A 206 48.80 -22.52 -5.57
C SER A 206 49.16 -21.48 -4.50
N LEU A 207 50.23 -21.71 -3.73
CA LEU A 207 50.75 -20.70 -2.81
C LEU A 207 51.81 -19.87 -3.52
N TRP A 208 51.47 -18.62 -3.82
CA TRP A 208 52.32 -17.67 -4.52
C TRP A 208 52.81 -16.58 -3.56
N SER A 209 54.11 -16.32 -3.55
CA SER A 209 54.70 -15.17 -2.86
C SER A 209 54.83 -14.01 -3.83
N ASN A 210 54.10 -12.92 -3.59
CA ASN A 210 54.23 -11.70 -4.41
C ASN A 210 55.61 -11.05 -4.27
N GLY A 211 56.19 -11.06 -3.07
CA GLY A 211 57.52 -10.47 -2.81
C GLY A 211 58.64 -11.23 -3.53
N GLU A 212 58.58 -12.56 -3.53
CA GLU A 212 59.61 -13.42 -4.15
C GLU A 212 59.33 -13.75 -5.62
N SER A 213 58.11 -13.43 -6.11
CA SER A 213 57.63 -13.73 -7.47
C SER A 213 57.76 -15.22 -7.85
N LYS A 214 57.49 -16.11 -6.90
CA LYS A 214 57.61 -17.57 -7.03
C LYS A 214 56.51 -18.29 -6.27
N THR A 215 56.26 -19.55 -6.65
CA THR A 215 55.43 -20.46 -5.85
C THR A 215 56.23 -21.10 -4.73
N LEU A 216 55.56 -21.52 -3.66
CA LEU A 216 56.19 -22.31 -2.59
C LEU A 216 56.86 -23.58 -3.15
N LYS A 217 56.26 -24.23 -4.15
CA LYS A 217 56.86 -25.39 -4.82
C LYS A 217 58.22 -25.07 -5.43
N GLN A 218 58.35 -23.95 -6.14
CA GLN A 218 59.62 -23.54 -6.76
C GLN A 218 60.70 -23.25 -5.72
N GLU A 219 60.34 -22.66 -4.59
CA GLU A 219 61.25 -22.43 -3.48
C GLU A 219 61.72 -23.73 -2.84
N LEU A 220 60.80 -24.67 -2.58
CA LEU A 220 61.13 -26.00 -2.06
C LEU A 220 62.01 -26.80 -3.03
N ASP A 221 61.75 -26.73 -4.34
CA ASP A 221 62.57 -27.41 -5.35
C ASP A 221 63.98 -26.81 -5.42
N ALA A 222 64.11 -25.49 -5.32
CA ALA A 222 65.41 -24.83 -5.28
C ALA A 222 66.19 -25.20 -4.01
N LEU A 223 65.51 -25.36 -2.88
CA LEU A 223 66.10 -25.84 -1.64
C LEU A 223 66.57 -27.30 -1.74
N ASP A 224 65.75 -28.21 -2.29
CA ASP A 224 66.11 -29.61 -2.52
C ASP A 224 67.37 -29.73 -3.40
N GLN A 225 67.41 -28.97 -4.51
CA GLN A 225 68.59 -28.95 -5.39
C GLN A 225 69.85 -28.45 -4.67
N ARG A 226 69.72 -27.46 -3.78
CA ARG A 226 70.84 -26.96 -2.98
C ARG A 226 71.33 -28.02 -1.98
N LEU A 227 70.42 -28.72 -1.31
CA LEU A 227 70.75 -29.78 -0.36
C LEU A 227 71.48 -30.96 -1.03
N ARG A 228 71.01 -31.41 -2.20
CA ARG A 228 71.69 -32.47 -2.97
C ARG A 228 73.12 -32.11 -3.39
N LYS A 229 73.37 -30.83 -3.68
CA LYS A 229 74.73 -30.35 -4.00
C LYS A 229 75.68 -30.35 -2.79
N LEU A 230 75.14 -30.39 -1.57
CA LEU A 230 75.90 -30.41 -0.32
C LEU A 230 76.18 -31.84 0.20
N GLY A 231 75.83 -32.88 -0.57
CA GLY A 231 76.13 -34.28 -0.24
C GLY A 231 75.11 -34.97 0.67
N GLY A 232 73.90 -34.41 0.78
CA GLY A 232 72.73 -35.08 1.35
C GLY A 232 72.02 -35.98 0.34
#